data_AF-A0A944Z3H5-F1
#
_entry.id   AF-A0A944Z3H5-F1
#
_cell.length_a   1.000
_cell.length_b   1.000
_cell.length_c   1.000
_cell.angle_alpha   90.00
_cell.angle_beta   90.00
_cell.angle_gamma   90.00
#
_symmetry.space_group_name_H-M   'P 1'
#
loop_
_entity.id
_entity.type
_entity.pdbx_description
1 polymer ?
#
loop_
_entity_poly.entity_id
_entity_poly.type
_entity_poly.pdbx_seq_one_letter_code
_entity_poly.pdbx_strand_id
1 'polypeptide(L)'
;MKSTNIERKGKEIKKDELIQLAKDEADINFDLELEIIEQLQNKHKEFGRPGETIIDFIKRIDINELIKLELSGGGKVISITDYLKHKERPRIKRLNLDSVAPNKAISNLTEAELAVVRDLLRRSFSQED
;
A
#
# COMPACT_ATOMS: atom_id res chain seq x y z
N MET A 1 -5.46 17.42 -21.33
CA MET A 1 -5.64 16.06 -21.88
C MET A 1 -4.97 15.08 -20.94
N LYS A 2 -5.70 14.06 -20.45
CA LYS A 2 -5.21 13.08 -19.47
C LYS A 2 -4.55 11.94 -20.24
N SER A 3 -3.23 11.76 -20.15
CA SER A 3 -2.50 10.68 -20.82
C SER A 3 -2.81 9.35 -20.13
N THR A 4 -3.67 8.55 -20.74
CA THR A 4 -3.92 7.17 -20.34
C THR A 4 -2.76 6.29 -20.80
N ASN A 5 -2.05 5.65 -19.86
CA ASN A 5 -1.04 4.63 -20.12
C ASN A 5 -1.72 3.33 -20.57
N ILE A 6 -2.22 3.30 -21.81
CA ILE A 6 -2.74 2.11 -22.47
C ILE A 6 -1.59 1.57 -23.31
N GLU A 7 -0.96 0.49 -22.87
CA GLU A 7 -0.03 -0.27 -23.70
C GLU A 7 -0.79 -0.75 -24.95
N ARG A 8 -0.45 -0.16 -26.10
CA ARG A 8 -1.01 -0.56 -27.40
C ARG A 8 -0.22 -1.80 -27.85
N LYS A 9 -0.91 -2.92 -28.13
CA LYS A 9 -0.31 -4.06 -28.84
C LYS A 9 0.44 -3.54 -30.09
N GLY A 10 1.74 -3.78 -30.15
CA GLY A 10 2.65 -3.25 -31.20
C GLY A 10 3.61 -2.14 -30.73
N LYS A 11 3.50 -1.65 -29.49
CA LYS A 11 4.51 -0.81 -28.81
C LYS A 11 4.85 -1.41 -27.45
N GLU A 12 5.26 -2.67 -27.45
CA GLU A 12 5.82 -3.30 -26.26
C GLU A 12 7.13 -2.60 -25.94
N ILE A 13 7.22 -1.99 -24.74
CA ILE A 13 8.43 -1.34 -24.27
C ILE A 13 9.49 -2.43 -24.17
N LYS A 14 10.63 -2.22 -24.84
CA LYS A 14 11.70 -3.22 -24.83
C LYS A 14 12.28 -3.33 -23.43
N LYS A 15 12.71 -4.54 -23.03
CA LYS A 15 13.31 -4.79 -21.72
C LYS A 15 14.43 -3.80 -21.39
N ASP A 16 15.21 -3.40 -22.39
CA ASP A 16 16.31 -2.45 -22.24
C ASP A 16 15.81 -1.01 -21.99
N GLU A 17 14.68 -0.61 -22.59
CA GLU A 17 14.02 0.67 -22.33
C GLU A 17 13.39 0.70 -20.92
N LEU A 18 12.90 -0.46 -20.43
CA LEU A 18 12.42 -0.61 -19.06
C LEU A 18 13.57 -0.51 -18.04
N ILE A 19 14.74 -1.04 -18.37
CA ILE A 19 15.95 -0.93 -17.53
C ILE A 19 16.45 0.51 -17.49
N GLN A 20 16.43 1.24 -18.62
CA GLN A 20 16.78 2.67 -18.64
C GLN A 20 15.78 3.56 -17.88
N LEU A 21 14.52 3.14 -17.78
CA LEU A 21 13.50 3.86 -17.02
C LEU A 21 13.55 3.52 -15.53
N ALA A 22 14.05 2.34 -15.17
CA ALA A 22 14.32 1.99 -13.79
C ALA A 22 15.44 2.91 -13.27
N LYS A 23 15.16 3.65 -12.20
CA LYS A 23 16.18 4.46 -11.55
C LYS A 23 17.26 3.54 -10.99
N ASP A 24 18.51 3.82 -11.31
CA ASP A 24 19.64 3.12 -10.71
C ASP A 24 19.76 3.52 -9.23
N GLU A 25 20.50 2.72 -8.45
CA GLU A 25 20.71 2.97 -7.02
C GLU A 25 21.29 4.38 -6.75
N ALA A 26 22.16 4.86 -7.63
CA ALA A 26 22.73 6.19 -7.54
C ALA A 26 21.69 7.31 -7.72
N ASP A 27 20.75 7.14 -8.66
CA ASP A 27 19.68 8.11 -8.90
C ASP A 27 18.70 8.14 -7.72
N ILE A 28 18.39 6.96 -7.16
CA ILE A 28 17.55 6.84 -5.96
C ILE A 28 18.22 7.55 -4.78
N ASN A 29 19.52 7.31 -4.56
CA ASN A 29 20.26 7.95 -3.47
C ASN A 29 20.31 9.47 -3.64
N PHE A 30 20.54 9.96 -4.85
CA PHE A 30 20.55 11.39 -5.13
C PHE A 30 19.21 12.07 -4.84
N ASP A 31 18.10 11.44 -5.27
CA ASP A 31 16.76 11.96 -5.00
C ASP A 31 16.45 11.98 -3.49
N LEU A 32 16.84 10.92 -2.77
CA LEU A 32 16.70 10.83 -1.31
C LEU A 32 17.51 11.91 -0.60
N GLU A 33 18.76 12.12 -1.01
CA GLU A 33 19.63 13.17 -0.45
C GLU A 33 19.04 14.57 -0.66
N LEU A 34 18.51 14.86 -1.85
CA LEU A 34 17.82 16.12 -2.13
C LEU A 34 16.59 16.32 -1.25
N GLU A 35 15.76 15.29 -1.08
CA GLU A 35 14.58 15.35 -0.22
C GLU A 35 14.98 15.64 1.24
N ILE A 36 16.01 14.95 1.74
CA ILE A 36 16.55 15.18 3.09
C ILE A 36 17.03 16.63 3.24
N ILE A 37 17.78 17.16 2.27
CA ILE A 37 18.29 18.53 2.31
C ILE A 37 17.14 19.55 2.31
N GLU A 38 16.12 19.36 1.48
CA GLU A 38 14.97 20.27 1.40
C GLU A 38 14.20 20.29 2.73
N GLN A 39 13.91 19.11 3.28
CA GLN A 39 13.20 19.00 4.54
C GLN A 39 14.01 19.61 5.70
N LEU A 40 15.34 19.45 5.73
CA LEU A 40 16.23 20.12 6.69
C LEU A 40 16.18 21.64 6.57
N GLN A 41 16.21 22.17 5.34
CA GLN A 41 16.10 23.62 5.11
C GLN A 41 14.75 24.17 5.56
N ASN A 42 13.66 23.43 5.33
CA ASN A 42 12.34 23.83 5.76
C ASN A 42 12.23 23.83 7.29
N LYS A 43 12.73 22.79 7.98
CA LYS A 43 12.81 22.77 9.44
C LYS A 43 13.67 23.92 9.99
N HIS A 44 14.78 24.26 9.35
CA HIS A 44 15.59 25.41 9.75
C HIS A 44 14.83 26.74 9.61
N LYS A 45 14.03 26.91 8.57
CA LYS A 45 13.19 28.12 8.41
C LYS A 45 12.10 28.22 9.47
N GLU A 46 11.52 27.10 9.88
CA GLU A 46 10.41 27.07 10.85
C GLU A 46 10.88 27.16 12.31
N PHE A 47 11.98 26.48 12.66
CA PHE A 47 12.45 26.29 14.04
C PHE A 47 13.84 26.88 14.32
N GLY A 48 14.48 27.46 13.30
CA GLY A 48 15.76 28.14 13.41
C GLY A 48 15.61 29.48 14.12
N ARG A 49 16.66 29.89 14.82
CA ARG A 49 16.72 31.21 15.45
C ARG A 49 17.13 32.27 14.42
N PRO A 50 16.74 33.55 14.61
CA PRO A 50 17.17 34.62 13.71
C PRO A 50 18.70 34.70 13.65
N GLY A 51 19.26 34.52 12.45
CA GLY A 51 20.71 34.55 12.20
C GLY A 51 21.47 33.25 12.53
N GLU A 52 20.77 32.18 12.92
CA GLU A 52 21.38 30.85 13.10
C GLU A 52 21.78 30.25 11.75
N THR A 53 22.93 29.55 11.71
CA THR A 53 23.33 28.79 10.54
C THR A 53 22.71 27.39 10.58
N ILE A 54 22.51 26.77 9.42
CA ILE A 54 21.97 25.40 9.34
C ILE A 54 22.82 24.41 10.14
N ILE A 55 24.14 24.59 10.18
CA ILE A 55 25.07 23.74 10.93
C ILE A 55 24.83 23.88 12.44
N ASP A 56 24.64 25.10 12.92
CA ASP A 56 24.39 25.36 14.34
C ASP A 56 23.02 24.83 14.77
N PHE A 57 22.02 24.94 13.88
CA PHE A 57 20.71 24.35 14.06
C PHE A 57 20.76 22.83 14.19
N ILE A 58 21.46 22.14 13.28
CA ILE A 58 21.62 20.67 13.30
C ILE A 58 22.31 20.21 14.58
N LYS A 59 23.32 20.94 15.06
CA LYS A 59 24.03 20.61 16.31
C LYS A 59 23.17 20.79 17.56
N ARG A 60 22.18 21.69 17.51
CA ARG A 60 21.31 22.03 18.65
C ARG A 60 20.10 21.10 18.76
N ILE A 61 19.51 20.73 17.63
CA ILE A 61 18.27 19.94 17.60
C ILE A 61 18.56 18.46 17.89
N ASP A 62 17.62 17.78 18.58
CA ASP A 62 17.74 16.34 18.82
C ASP A 62 17.67 15.57 17.50
N ILE A 63 18.53 14.55 17.37
CA ILE A 63 18.59 13.67 16.21
C ILE A 63 17.23 13.01 15.96
N ASN A 64 16.43 12.73 17.01
CA ASN A 64 15.09 12.16 16.86
C ASN A 64 14.11 13.11 16.14
N GLU A 65 14.27 14.42 16.32
CA GLU A 65 13.46 15.44 15.63
C GLU A 65 13.94 15.70 14.19
N LEU A 66 15.20 15.33 13.89
CA LEU A 66 15.75 15.21 12.55
C LEU A 66 15.41 13.87 11.87
N ILE A 67 15.15 12.79 12.61
CA ILE A 67 14.85 11.47 12.04
C ILE A 67 13.36 11.34 11.66
N LYS A 68 12.47 12.18 12.22
CA LYS A 68 11.10 12.39 11.69
C LYS A 68 11.08 13.17 10.37
N LEU A 69 12.05 12.93 9.51
CA LEU A 69 11.95 13.21 8.09
C LEU A 69 11.13 12.02 7.56
N GLU A 70 9.80 12.15 7.63
CA GLU A 70 8.92 11.21 6.93
C GLU A 70 9.33 11.28 5.46
N LEU A 71 10.06 10.27 4.98
CA LEU A 71 10.36 10.09 3.57
C LEU A 71 9.01 10.03 2.87
N SER A 72 8.62 11.15 2.28
CA SER A 72 7.25 11.39 1.81
C SER A 72 6.88 10.44 0.67
N GLY A 73 7.89 9.81 0.05
CA GLY A 73 7.72 8.80 -0.99
C GLY A 73 8.28 7.40 -0.68
N GLY A 74 9.22 7.24 0.26
CA GLY A 74 10.03 6.01 0.37
C GLY A 74 9.54 4.94 1.35
N GLY A 75 8.75 5.32 2.37
CA GLY A 75 8.29 4.41 3.43
C GLY A 75 6.85 3.90 3.26
N LYS A 76 6.17 4.29 2.19
CA LYS A 76 4.76 3.93 1.99
C LYS A 76 4.66 2.44 1.67
N VAL A 77 4.16 1.66 2.62
CA VAL A 77 3.73 0.27 2.37
C VAL A 77 2.56 0.35 1.39
N ILE A 78 2.86 0.21 0.09
CA ILE A 78 1.81 0.22 -0.92
C ILE A 78 1.14 -1.14 -0.87
N SER A 79 -0.16 -1.15 -0.57
CA SER A 79 -0.91 -2.40 -0.62
C SER A 79 -1.00 -2.85 -2.07
N ILE A 80 -0.83 -4.15 -2.33
CA ILE A 80 -1.04 -4.75 -3.66
C ILE A 80 -2.43 -4.36 -4.21
N THR A 81 -3.40 -4.12 -3.32
CA THR A 81 -4.76 -3.66 -3.68
C THR A 81 -4.78 -2.34 -4.45
N ASP A 82 -3.80 -1.46 -4.24
CA ASP A 82 -3.75 -0.14 -4.87
C ASP A 82 -3.39 -0.23 -6.36
N TYR A 83 -2.81 -1.36 -6.78
CA TYR A 83 -2.45 -1.66 -8.16
C TYR A 83 -3.40 -2.65 -8.84
N LEU A 84 -4.40 -3.17 -8.13
CA LEU A 84 -5.43 -4.02 -8.75
C LEU A 84 -6.19 -3.20 -9.79
N LYS A 85 -6.30 -3.73 -11.02
CA LYS A 85 -7.07 -3.10 -12.12
C LYS A 85 -8.54 -2.84 -11.72
N HIS A 86 -9.05 -3.63 -10.78
CA HIS A 86 -10.35 -3.44 -10.18
C HIS A 86 -10.26 -2.38 -9.08
N LYS A 87 -10.77 -1.18 -9.35
CA LYS A 87 -10.81 -0.05 -8.40
C LYS A 87 -11.83 -0.22 -7.28
N GLU A 88 -12.63 -1.28 -7.33
CA GLU A 88 -13.64 -1.58 -6.32
C GLU A 88 -13.12 -2.70 -5.42
N ARG A 89 -13.29 -2.53 -4.10
CA ARG A 89 -13.01 -3.60 -3.15
C ARG A 89 -13.83 -4.84 -3.56
N PRO A 90 -13.23 -6.04 -3.59
CA PRO A 90 -13.98 -7.24 -3.95
C PRO A 90 -15.21 -7.37 -3.05
N ARG A 91 -16.38 -7.57 -3.67
CA ARG A 91 -17.63 -7.70 -2.93
C ARG A 91 -17.57 -8.98 -2.11
N ILE A 92 -17.53 -8.83 -0.78
CA ILE A 92 -17.59 -9.96 0.15
C ILE A 92 -19.00 -10.55 0.06
N LYS A 93 -19.13 -11.72 -0.55
CA LYS A 93 -20.39 -12.48 -0.54
C LYS A 93 -20.63 -12.98 0.88
N ARG A 94 -21.68 -12.49 1.54
CA ARG A 94 -22.08 -12.95 2.86
C ARG A 94 -22.84 -14.26 2.72
N LEU A 95 -22.45 -15.26 3.51
CA LEU A 95 -23.17 -16.52 3.59
C LEU A 95 -24.27 -16.39 4.65
N ASN A 96 -25.52 -16.63 4.26
CA ASN A 96 -26.63 -16.68 5.21
C ASN A 96 -26.76 -18.12 5.74
N LEU A 97 -26.26 -18.36 6.94
CA LEU A 97 -26.38 -19.66 7.62
C LEU A 97 -27.70 -19.80 8.38
N ASP A 98 -28.32 -18.67 8.76
CA ASP A 98 -29.56 -18.62 9.54
C ASP A 98 -30.77 -19.12 8.75
N SER A 99 -30.71 -19.08 7.41
CA SER A 99 -31.77 -19.65 6.56
C SER A 99 -31.89 -21.18 6.68
N VAL A 100 -30.79 -21.86 6.98
CA VAL A 100 -30.74 -23.33 7.10
C VAL A 100 -30.92 -23.76 8.56
N ALA A 101 -30.47 -22.94 9.51
CA ALA A 101 -30.49 -23.23 10.93
C ALA A 101 -30.91 -22.02 11.77
N PRO A 102 -32.18 -21.59 11.70
CA PRO A 102 -32.62 -20.39 12.40
C PRO A 102 -32.52 -20.57 13.92
N ASN A 103 -31.80 -19.66 14.58
CA ASN A 103 -31.63 -19.61 16.04
C ASN A 103 -31.07 -20.89 16.68
N LYS A 104 -30.38 -21.74 15.91
CA LYS A 104 -29.73 -22.96 16.43
C LYS A 104 -28.23 -22.81 16.40
N ALA A 105 -27.58 -23.14 17.51
CA ALA A 105 -26.14 -23.34 17.53
C ALA A 105 -25.76 -24.59 16.72
N ILE A 106 -24.53 -24.63 16.17
CA ILE A 106 -24.01 -25.77 15.40
C ILE A 106 -24.13 -27.09 16.19
N SER A 107 -24.02 -27.02 17.52
CA SER A 107 -24.16 -28.17 18.43
C SER A 107 -25.57 -28.75 18.50
N ASN A 108 -26.59 -27.98 18.14
CA ASN A 108 -28.01 -28.34 18.29
C ASN A 108 -28.67 -28.63 16.93
N LEU A 109 -27.87 -28.81 15.88
CA LEU A 109 -28.35 -29.17 14.56
C LEU A 109 -28.66 -30.65 14.48
N THR A 110 -29.75 -30.99 13.79
CA THR A 110 -29.99 -32.36 13.36
C THR A 110 -28.93 -32.77 12.33
N GLU A 111 -28.69 -34.08 12.17
CA GLU A 111 -27.72 -34.58 11.19
C GLU A 111 -28.05 -34.10 9.76
N ALA A 112 -29.33 -33.98 9.43
CA ALA A 112 -29.81 -33.46 8.15
C ALA A 112 -29.47 -31.97 7.97
N GLU A 113 -29.75 -31.13 8.97
CA GLU A 113 -29.41 -29.69 8.93
C GLU A 113 -27.89 -29.47 8.85
N LEU A 114 -27.13 -30.27 9.60
CA LEU A 114 -25.67 -30.21 9.63
C LEU A 114 -25.04 -30.63 8.29
N ALA A 115 -25.62 -31.61 7.61
CA ALA A 115 -25.21 -32.01 6.27
C ALA A 115 -25.42 -30.89 5.24
N VAL A 116 -26.57 -30.21 5.28
CA VAL A 116 -26.88 -29.08 4.39
C VAL A 116 -25.94 -27.91 4.65
N VAL A 117 -25.69 -27.55 5.92
CA VAL A 117 -24.73 -26.50 6.28
C VAL A 117 -23.32 -26.83 5.76
N ARG A 118 -22.87 -28.08 5.90
CA ARG A 118 -21.56 -28.52 5.38
C ARG A 118 -21.47 -28.45 3.85
N ASP A 119 -22.50 -28.85 3.13
CA ASP A 119 -22.54 -28.74 1.67
C ASP A 119 -22.49 -27.27 1.22
N LEU A 120 -23.23 -26.40 1.93
CA LEU A 120 -23.31 -24.98 1.62
C LEU A 120 -21.98 -24.25 1.88
N LEU A 121 -21.29 -24.61 2.97
CA LEU A 121 -19.92 -24.17 3.23
C LEU A 121 -18.95 -24.68 2.17
N ARG A 122 -19.03 -25.96 1.79
CA ARG A 122 -18.17 -26.56 0.77
C ARG A 122 -18.33 -25.85 -0.57
N ARG A 123 -19.55 -25.66 -1.07
CA ARG A 123 -19.80 -24.92 -2.33
C ARG A 123 -19.36 -23.46 -2.28
N SER A 124 -19.31 -22.85 -1.10
CA SER A 124 -18.94 -21.45 -0.94
C SER A 124 -17.43 -21.23 -0.80
N PHE A 125 -16.70 -22.22 -0.27
CA PHE A 125 -15.28 -22.11 0.05
C PHE A 125 -14.37 -23.05 -0.76
N SER A 126 -14.89 -24.08 -1.41
CA SER A 126 -14.13 -24.89 -2.36
C SER A 126 -13.96 -24.08 -3.64
N GLN A 127 -12.71 -23.71 -3.93
CA GLN A 127 -12.32 -23.31 -5.28
C GLN A 127 -12.40 -24.59 -6.13
N GLU A 128 -13.27 -24.61 -7.13
CA GLU A 128 -13.01 -25.47 -8.29
C GLU A 128 -11.76 -24.86 -8.94
N ASP A 129 -10.70 -25.67 -9.02
CA ASP A 129 -9.43 -25.32 -9.68
C ASP A 129 -9.65 -24.81 -11.11
#